data_AF-A0A937WYX8-F1
#
_entry.id   AF-A0A937WYX8-F1
#
_cell.length_a   1.000
_cell.length_b   1.000
_cell.length_c   1.000
_cell.angle_alpha   90.00
_cell.angle_beta   90.00
_cell.angle_gamma   90.00
#
_symmetry.space_group_name_H-M   'P 1'
#
loop_
_entity.id
_entity.type
_entity.pdbx_description
1 polymer ?
#
loop_
_entity_poly.entity_id
_entity_poly.type
_entity_poly.pdbx_seq_one_letter_code
_entity_poly.pdbx_strand_id
1 'polypeptide(L)'
;YFTIDWMQQYKSLFRWMTLEKWASFAILNLIILVAAFNIASTLIMIVLEKTKDIGILKSMGATARGMMKIFVFQGSVIGVCGTLAGCLIGFGLCWVQATFKIISLPPDIYLIDALPIRMEWFDFVSVAIGSMAITVLAAIYPAWKASQLAPVEAIRYE
;
A
#
# COMPACT_ATOMS: atom_id res chain seq x y z
N TYR A 1 5.99 -9.45 -52.15
CA TYR A 1 6.80 -9.25 -50.94
C TYR A 1 5.93 -9.52 -49.72
N PHE A 2 6.18 -10.60 -48.98
CA PHE A 2 5.53 -10.83 -47.69
C PHE A 2 6.23 -9.95 -46.65
N THR A 3 5.55 -8.92 -46.15
CA THR A 3 5.99 -8.16 -44.98
C THR A 3 5.73 -9.02 -43.75
N ILE A 4 6.78 -9.69 -43.26
CA ILE A 4 6.72 -10.42 -42.00
C ILE A 4 6.74 -9.37 -40.88
N ASP A 5 5.66 -9.34 -40.10
CA ASP A 5 5.55 -8.43 -38.96
C ASP A 5 6.64 -8.76 -37.93
N TRP A 6 7.41 -7.76 -37.49
CA TRP A 6 8.52 -7.91 -36.55
C TRP A 6 8.07 -8.55 -35.23
N MET A 7 6.80 -8.37 -34.86
CA MET A 7 6.14 -9.01 -33.73
C MET A 7 6.05 -10.55 -33.87
N GLN A 8 5.95 -11.07 -35.11
CA GLN A 8 5.97 -12.51 -35.36
C GLN A 8 7.37 -13.11 -35.28
N GLN A 9 8.42 -12.36 -35.64
CA GLN A 9 9.81 -12.84 -35.55
C GLN A 9 10.30 -12.99 -34.10
N TYR A 10 9.84 -12.11 -33.19
CA TYR A 10 10.25 -12.13 -31.77
C TYR A 10 9.13 -12.57 -30.81
N LYS A 11 8.18 -13.38 -31.30
CA LYS A 11 7.02 -13.88 -30.54
C LYS A 11 7.41 -14.56 -29.21
N SER A 12 8.57 -15.22 -29.17
CA SER A 12 9.14 -15.77 -27.94
C SER A 12 9.45 -14.66 -26.94
N LEU A 13 10.29 -13.68 -27.29
CA LEU A 13 10.68 -12.56 -26.41
C LEU A 13 9.47 -11.77 -25.89
N PHE A 14 8.51 -11.45 -26.75
CA PHE A 14 7.27 -10.78 -26.33
C PHE A 14 6.46 -11.61 -25.32
N ARG A 15 6.42 -12.94 -25.51
CA ARG A 15 5.75 -13.85 -24.56
C ARG A 15 6.48 -13.89 -23.22
N TRP A 16 7.82 -13.90 -23.20
CA TRP A 16 8.62 -13.82 -21.97
C TRP A 16 8.41 -12.49 -21.23
N MET A 17 8.47 -11.35 -21.94
CA MET A 17 8.24 -10.03 -21.34
C MET A 17 6.81 -9.88 -20.79
N THR A 18 5.82 -10.46 -21.47
CA THR A 18 4.43 -10.40 -21.01
C THR A 18 4.24 -11.27 -19.77
N LEU A 19 4.82 -12.49 -19.75
CA LEU A 19 4.83 -13.36 -18.57
C LEU A 19 5.50 -12.70 -17.36
N GLU A 20 6.64 -12.03 -17.56
CA GLU A 20 7.33 -11.30 -16.50
C GLU A 20 6.44 -10.19 -15.93
N LYS A 21 5.83 -9.36 -16.78
CA LYS A 21 4.91 -8.30 -16.32
C LYS A 21 3.74 -8.84 -15.50
N TRP A 22 3.12 -9.95 -15.94
CA TRP A 22 2.04 -10.59 -15.19
C TRP A 22 2.52 -11.17 -13.86
N ALA A 23 3.71 -11.77 -13.82
CA ALA A 23 4.30 -12.28 -12.59
C ALA A 23 4.58 -11.15 -11.58
N SER A 24 5.19 -10.05 -12.02
CA SER A 24 5.41 -8.87 -11.17
C SER A 24 4.10 -8.27 -10.68
N PHE A 25 3.08 -8.16 -11.54
CA PHE A 25 1.76 -7.69 -11.16
C PHE A 25 1.11 -8.56 -10.07
N ALA A 26 1.21 -9.88 -10.19
CA ALA A 26 0.68 -10.82 -9.19
C ALA A 26 1.39 -10.67 -7.84
N ILE A 27 2.73 -10.60 -7.85
CA ILE A 27 3.53 -10.45 -6.62
C ILE A 27 3.25 -9.11 -5.94
N LEU A 28 3.18 -8.00 -6.69
CA LEU A 28 2.88 -6.68 -6.14
C LEU A 28 1.50 -6.63 -5.48
N ASN A 29 0.48 -7.21 -6.13
CA ASN A 29 -0.85 -7.31 -5.53
C ASN A 29 -0.85 -8.11 -4.23
N LEU A 30 -0.11 -9.23 -4.18
CA LEU A 30 0.00 -10.04 -2.97
C LEU A 30 0.63 -9.25 -1.82
N ILE A 31 1.71 -8.51 -2.08
CA ILE A 31 2.37 -7.66 -1.08
C ILE A 31 1.41 -6.59 -0.55
N ILE A 32 0.69 -5.91 -1.43
CA ILE A 32 -0.31 -4.89 -1.04
C ILE A 32 -1.39 -5.52 -0.18
N LEU A 33 -1.88 -6.70 -0.55
CA LEU A 33 -2.91 -7.42 0.20
C LEU A 33 -2.42 -7.79 1.60
N VAL A 34 -1.21 -8.36 1.73
CA VAL A 34 -0.60 -8.69 3.03
C VAL A 34 -0.42 -7.44 3.89
N ALA A 35 0.03 -6.32 3.30
CA ALA A 35 0.18 -5.05 4.01
C ALA A 35 -1.16 -4.51 4.51
N ALA A 36 -2.21 -4.55 3.70
CA ALA A 36 -3.55 -4.12 4.09
C ALA A 36 -4.11 -4.98 5.24
N PHE A 37 -3.94 -6.31 5.17
CA PHE A 37 -4.31 -7.22 6.26
C PHE A 37 -3.52 -6.96 7.54
N ASN A 38 -2.23 -6.64 7.42
CA ASN A 38 -1.40 -6.30 8.58
C ASN A 38 -1.94 -5.05 9.29
N ILE A 39 -2.20 -3.97 8.54
CA ILE A 39 -2.78 -2.73 9.09
C ILE A 39 -4.12 -3.01 9.78
N ALA A 40 -5.01 -3.76 9.11
CA ALA A 40 -6.29 -4.14 9.70
C ALA A 40 -6.11 -4.92 11.02
N SER A 41 -5.18 -5.88 11.05
CA SER A 41 -4.92 -6.72 12.22
C SER A 41 -4.35 -5.91 13.38
N THR A 42 -3.40 -5.01 13.11
CA THR A 42 -2.84 -4.11 14.11
C THR A 42 -3.90 -3.16 14.67
N LEU A 43 -4.76 -2.58 13.82
CA LEU A 43 -5.84 -1.72 14.29
C LEU A 43 -6.86 -2.49 15.13
N ILE A 44 -7.22 -3.72 14.75
CA ILE A 44 -8.09 -4.59 15.57
C ILE A 44 -7.43 -4.85 16.93
N MET A 45 -6.14 -5.14 16.96
CA MET A 45 -5.42 -5.39 18.22
C MET A 45 -5.46 -4.15 19.12
N ILE A 46 -5.17 -2.97 18.58
CA ILE A 46 -5.23 -1.70 19.32
C ILE A 46 -6.64 -1.46 19.90
N VAL A 47 -7.68 -1.75 19.13
CA VAL A 47 -9.07 -1.65 19.60
C VAL A 47 -9.31 -2.58 20.79
N LEU A 48 -8.86 -3.84 20.68
CA LEU A 48 -9.05 -4.85 21.72
C LEU A 48 -8.31 -4.49 23.02
N GLU A 49 -7.06 -4.02 22.93
CA GLU A 49 -6.29 -3.55 24.08
C GLU A 49 -6.91 -2.32 24.76
N LYS A 50 -7.55 -1.44 23.97
CA LYS A 50 -8.17 -0.20 24.44
C LYS A 50 -9.66 -0.33 24.75
N THR A 51 -10.22 -1.54 24.77
CA THR A 51 -11.66 -1.77 24.98
C THR A 51 -12.19 -1.14 26.28
N LYS A 52 -11.39 -1.12 27.36
CA LYS A 52 -11.76 -0.47 28.63
C LYS A 52 -11.91 1.05 28.50
N ASP A 53 -10.96 1.70 27.84
CA ASP A 53 -10.97 3.14 27.58
C ASP A 53 -12.18 3.51 26.69
N ILE A 54 -12.49 2.68 25.70
CA ILE A 54 -13.69 2.81 24.84
C ILE A 54 -14.97 2.70 25.68
N GLY A 55 -15.02 1.78 26.64
CA GLY A 55 -16.15 1.60 27.56
C GLY A 55 -16.39 2.82 28.45
N ILE A 56 -15.32 3.43 28.98
CA ILE A 56 -15.38 4.67 29.77
C ILE A 56 -15.85 5.84 28.90
N LEU A 57 -15.32 5.98 27.69
CA LEU A 57 -15.76 7.02 26.75
C LEU A 57 -17.25 6.87 26.40
N LYS A 58 -17.72 5.64 26.14
CA LYS A 58 -19.14 5.38 25.87
C LYS A 58 -20.03 5.66 27.09
N SER A 59 -19.59 5.36 28.31
CA SER A 59 -20.36 5.68 29.53
C SER A 59 -20.43 7.17 29.81
N MET A 60 -19.43 7.95 29.38
CA MET A 60 -19.44 9.41 29.37
C MET A 60 -20.29 10.03 28.25
N GLY A 61 -20.93 9.23 27.40
CA GLY A 61 -21.83 9.70 26.33
C GLY A 61 -21.22 9.72 24.93
N ALA A 62 -20.03 9.13 24.71
CA ALA A 62 -19.47 9.02 23.37
C ALA A 62 -20.35 8.13 22.47
N THR A 63 -20.74 8.66 21.32
CA THR A 63 -21.53 7.92 20.32
C THR A 63 -20.66 6.99 19.48
N ALA A 64 -21.23 5.92 18.94
CA ALA A 64 -20.54 4.99 18.03
C ALA A 64 -19.88 5.69 16.83
N ARG A 65 -20.46 6.81 16.36
CA ARG A 65 -19.89 7.67 15.31
C ARG A 65 -18.63 8.40 15.77
N GLY A 66 -18.58 8.85 17.03
CA GLY A 66 -17.39 9.45 17.62
C GLY A 66 -16.23 8.46 17.67
N MET A 67 -16.50 7.23 18.11
CA MET A 67 -15.51 6.15 18.10
C MET A 67 -14.99 5.85 16.69
N MET A 68 -15.89 5.73 15.71
CA MET A 68 -15.50 5.49 14.32
C MET A 68 -14.60 6.61 13.77
N LYS A 69 -14.89 7.88 14.07
CA LYS A 69 -14.05 9.02 13.65
C LYS A 69 -12.63 8.95 14.23
N ILE A 70 -12.49 8.56 15.50
CA ILE A 70 -11.17 8.45 16.15
C ILE A 70 -10.32 7.40 15.43
N PHE A 71 -10.88 6.22 15.15
CA PHE A 71 -10.13 5.15 14.47
C PHE A 71 -9.83 5.46 13.00
N VAL A 72 -10.77 6.08 12.28
CA VAL A 72 -10.52 6.55 10.91
C VAL A 72 -9.43 7.63 10.89
N PHE A 73 -9.42 8.54 11.87
CA PHE A 73 -8.38 9.54 12.00
C PHE A 73 -7.03 8.91 12.31
N GLN A 74 -6.98 7.94 13.22
CA GLN A 74 -5.77 7.18 13.53
C GLN A 74 -5.23 6.43 12.30
N GLY A 75 -6.09 5.74 11.55
CA GLY A 75 -5.72 5.09 10.30
C GLY A 75 -5.23 6.08 9.24
N SER A 76 -5.84 7.27 9.17
CA SER A 76 -5.41 8.34 8.27
C SER A 76 -4.03 8.88 8.64
N VAL A 77 -3.74 9.07 9.93
CA VAL A 77 -2.42 9.51 10.40
C VAL A 77 -1.35 8.48 10.06
N ILE A 78 -1.63 7.19 10.29
CA ILE A 78 -0.72 6.11 9.89
C ILE A 78 -0.50 6.11 8.37
N GLY A 79 -1.57 6.27 7.59
CA GLY A 79 -1.50 6.35 6.13
C GLY A 79 -0.69 7.53 5.61
N VAL A 80 -0.84 8.72 6.20
CA VAL A 80 -0.07 9.91 5.84
C VAL A 80 1.41 9.70 6.17
N CYS A 81 1.73 9.26 7.39
CA CYS A 81 3.12 9.00 7.79
C CYS A 81 3.76 7.93 6.91
N GLY A 82 3.04 6.83 6.63
CA GLY A 82 3.51 5.75 5.76
C GLY A 82 3.71 6.21 4.31
N THR A 83 2.78 7.00 3.77
CA THR A 83 2.88 7.54 2.40
C THR A 83 4.03 8.53 2.28
N LEU A 84 4.20 9.44 3.24
CA LEU A 84 5.33 10.37 3.25
C LEU A 84 6.68 9.65 3.33
N ALA A 85 6.82 8.70 4.26
CA ALA A 85 8.02 7.89 4.39
C ALA A 85 8.30 7.08 3.11
N GLY A 86 7.26 6.44 2.56
CA GLY A 86 7.35 5.67 1.32
C GLY A 86 7.75 6.52 0.12
N CYS A 87 7.16 7.70 -0.05
CA CYS A 87 7.52 8.64 -1.11
C CYS A 87 8.96 9.14 -0.96
N LEU A 88 9.41 9.47 0.26
CA LEU A 88 10.78 9.91 0.51
C LEU A 88 11.80 8.81 0.19
N ILE A 89 11.54 7.58 0.65
CA ILE A 89 12.40 6.43 0.37
C ILE A 89 12.39 6.12 -1.14
N GLY A 90 11.22 6.11 -1.78
CA GLY A 90 11.07 5.85 -3.21
C GLY A 90 11.78 6.89 -4.08
N PHE A 91 11.60 8.17 -3.76
CA PHE A 91 12.31 9.26 -4.44
C PHE A 91 13.82 9.18 -4.21
N GLY A 92 14.26 8.92 -2.98
CA GLY A 92 15.67 8.73 -2.64
C GLY A 92 16.31 7.59 -3.44
N LEU A 93 15.64 6.44 -3.52
CA LEU A 93 16.09 5.30 -4.33
C LEU A 93 16.18 5.65 -5.82
N CYS A 94 15.17 6.34 -6.36
CA CYS A 94 15.18 6.78 -7.76
C CYS A 94 16.32 7.78 -8.03
N TRP A 95 16.59 8.69 -7.10
CA TRP A 95 17.67 9.68 -7.20
C TRP A 95 19.06 9.02 -7.16
N VAL A 96 19.25 8.08 -6.22
CA VAL A 96 20.50 7.30 -6.10
C VAL A 96 20.72 6.48 -7.37
N GLN A 97 19.69 5.82 -7.88
CA GLN A 97 19.78 5.03 -9.11
C GLN A 97 20.07 5.90 -10.35
N ALA A 98 19.50 7.11 -10.43
CA ALA A 98 19.78 8.07 -11.50
C ALA A 98 21.22 8.62 -11.45
N THR A 99 21.75 8.84 -10.23
CA THR A 99 23.10 9.42 -10.02
C THR A 99 24.20 8.37 -10.14
N PHE A 100 24.02 7.20 -9.54
CA PHE A 100 25.05 6.17 -9.42
C PHE A 100 24.92 5.02 -10.43
N LYS A 101 23.84 4.94 -11.21
CA LYS A 101 23.58 3.88 -12.21
C LYS A 101 23.92 2.47 -11.71
N ILE A 102 23.56 2.17 -10.46
CA ILE A 102 23.99 0.96 -9.71
C ILE A 102 23.55 -0.32 -10.45
N ILE A 103 22.37 -0.30 -11.07
CA ILE A 103 21.92 -1.32 -12.02
C ILE A 103 22.32 -0.89 -13.43
N SER A 104 23.59 -1.08 -13.77
CA SER A 104 24.09 -0.99 -15.15
C SER A 104 23.72 -2.29 -15.87
N LEU A 105 22.96 -2.19 -16.96
CA LEU A 105 22.68 -3.36 -17.79
C LEU A 105 23.96 -3.73 -18.56
N PRO A 106 24.30 -5.03 -18.68
CA PRO A 106 25.42 -5.45 -19.51
C PRO A 106 25.20 -4.93 -20.95
N PRO A 107 26.14 -4.14 -21.51
CA PRO A 107 25.97 -3.48 -22.80
C PRO A 107 25.84 -4.46 -23.99
N ASP A 108 26.15 -5.74 -23.78
CA ASP A 108 26.06 -6.78 -24.81
C ASP A 108 24.62 -7.19 -25.20
N ILE A 109 23.60 -6.85 -24.40
CA ILE A 109 22.20 -7.29 -24.64
C ILE A 109 21.23 -6.09 -24.71
N TYR A 110 21.53 -4.98 -24.05
CA TYR A 110 20.67 -3.79 -24.01
C TYR A 110 21.45 -2.56 -24.49
N LEU A 111 21.01 -1.95 -25.59
CA LEU A 111 21.53 -0.71 -26.21
C LEU A 111 21.35 0.56 -25.36
N ILE A 112 21.13 0.45 -24.04
CA ILE A 112 20.86 1.56 -23.12
C ILE A 112 21.69 1.38 -21.84
N ASP A 113 22.58 2.34 -21.56
CA ASP A 113 23.58 2.30 -20.47
C ASP A 113 23.02 2.25 -19.03
N ALA A 114 21.70 2.40 -18.84
CA ALA A 114 21.01 2.27 -17.55
C ALA A 114 19.49 2.18 -17.77
N LEU A 115 18.74 1.63 -16.80
CA LEU A 115 17.28 1.76 -16.76
C LEU A 115 16.91 3.26 -16.81
N PRO A 116 16.22 3.76 -17.84
CA PRO A 116 15.82 5.16 -17.89
C PRO A 116 14.67 5.36 -16.88
N ILE A 117 15.00 5.77 -15.67
CA ILE A 117 14.00 6.16 -14.66
C ILE A 117 13.45 7.53 -15.05
N ARG A 118 12.28 7.53 -15.68
CA ARG A 118 11.47 8.72 -15.88
C ARG A 118 10.71 8.98 -14.58
N MET A 119 11.17 9.93 -13.78
CA MET A 119 10.41 10.38 -12.61
C MET A 119 9.31 11.31 -13.08
N GLU A 120 8.14 10.75 -13.38
CA GLU A 120 6.96 11.56 -13.70
C GLU A 120 6.20 11.89 -12.41
N TRP A 121 5.92 13.18 -12.20
CA TRP A 121 5.16 13.65 -11.04
C TRP A 121 3.78 12.98 -10.93
N PHE A 122 3.20 12.60 -12.07
CA PHE A 122 1.91 11.91 -12.11
C PHE A 122 1.95 10.53 -11.44
N ASP A 123 3.06 9.79 -11.58
CA ASP A 123 3.25 8.49 -10.93
C ASP A 123 3.33 8.64 -9.42
N PHE A 124 4.05 9.65 -8.92
CA PHE A 124 4.13 9.91 -7.48
C PHE A 124 2.77 10.30 -6.89
N VAL A 125 2.02 11.16 -7.56
CA VAL A 125 0.69 11.60 -7.09
C VAL A 125 -0.32 10.46 -7.13
N SER A 126 -0.35 9.67 -8.20
CA SER A 126 -1.27 8.54 -8.33
C SER A 126 -0.98 7.45 -7.28
N VAL A 127 0.30 7.16 -7.01
CA VAL A 127 0.70 6.22 -5.96
C VAL A 127 0.34 6.76 -4.57
N ALA A 128 0.56 8.04 -4.29
CA ALA A 128 0.21 8.64 -3.00
C ALA A 128 -1.31 8.63 -2.74
N ILE A 129 -2.12 8.91 -3.77
CA ILE A 129 -3.58 8.82 -3.66
C ILE A 129 -4.01 7.36 -3.48
N GLY A 130 -3.41 6.44 -4.24
CA GLY A 130 -3.70 5.01 -4.15
C GLY A 130 -3.36 4.41 -2.78
N SER A 131 -2.18 4.71 -2.23
CA SER A 131 -1.76 4.25 -0.91
C SER A 131 -2.67 4.79 0.18
N MET A 132 -3.02 6.07 0.11
CA MET A 132 -3.93 6.68 1.08
C MET A 132 -5.32 6.05 1.01
N ALA A 133 -5.86 5.84 -0.19
CA ALA A 133 -7.15 5.16 -0.38
C ALA A 133 -7.14 3.75 0.21
N ILE A 134 -6.11 2.93 -0.08
CA ILE A 134 -5.98 1.58 0.46
C ILE A 134 -5.90 1.61 1.99
N THR A 135 -5.14 2.54 2.57
CA THR A 135 -4.97 2.62 4.02
C THR A 135 -6.28 3.02 4.72
N VAL A 136 -7.01 3.99 4.16
CA VAL A 136 -8.31 4.40 4.68
C VAL A 136 -9.32 3.25 4.56
N LEU A 137 -9.37 2.56 3.41
CA LEU A 137 -10.26 1.41 3.21
C LEU A 137 -9.95 0.27 4.21
N ALA A 138 -8.67 -0.02 4.44
CA ALA A 138 -8.25 -1.01 5.42
C ALA A 138 -8.61 -0.61 6.87
N ALA A 139 -8.63 0.69 7.18
CA ALA A 139 -8.99 1.21 8.49
C ALA A 139 -10.51 1.26 8.76
N ILE A 140 -11.36 1.23 7.72
CA ILE A 140 -12.82 1.25 7.89
C ILE A 140 -13.33 -0.02 8.57
N TYR A 141 -12.81 -1.19 8.18
CA TYR A 141 -13.22 -2.47 8.77
C TYR A 141 -13.02 -2.54 10.30
N PRO A 142 -11.82 -2.26 10.87
CA PRO A 142 -11.62 -2.22 12.31
C PRO A 142 -12.41 -1.10 12.98
N ALA A 143 -12.53 0.08 12.36
CA ALA A 143 -13.30 1.18 12.92
C ALA A 143 -14.79 0.81 13.09
N TRP A 144 -15.35 0.08 12.13
CA TRP A 144 -16.70 -0.45 12.22
C TRP A 144 -16.83 -1.52 13.32
N LYS A 145 -15.86 -2.44 13.41
CA LYS A 145 -15.82 -3.46 14.48
C LYS A 145 -15.72 -2.82 15.88
N ALA A 146 -14.88 -1.80 16.05
CA ALA A 146 -14.74 -1.06 17.29
C ALA A 146 -16.04 -0.34 17.71
N SER A 147 -16.77 0.20 16.73
CA SER A 147 -18.02 0.91 17.01
C SER A 147 -19.10 0.00 17.61
N GLN A 148 -19.08 -1.30 17.26
CA GLN A 148 -20.04 -2.31 17.69
C GLN A 148 -19.72 -2.96 19.04
N LEU A 149 -18.51 -2.78 19.60
CA LEU A 149 -18.16 -3.34 20.91
C LEU A 149 -19.09 -2.77 21.98
N ALA A 150 -19.84 -3.65 22.64
CA ALA A 150 -20.78 -3.27 23.69
C ALA A 150 -20.05 -3.03 25.02
N PRO A 151 -20.44 -2.01 25.81
CA PRO A 151 -19.78 -1.69 27.09
C PRO A 151 -19.74 -2.87 28.08
N VAL A 152 -20.72 -3.78 27.99
CA VAL A 152 -20.87 -4.93 28.88
C VAL A 152 -19.82 -6.01 28.61
N GLU A 153 -19.29 -6.12 27.39
CA GLU A 153 -18.21 -7.08 27.09
C GLU A 153 -16.86 -6.58 27.64
N ALA A 154 -16.65 -5.26 27.75
CA ALA A 154 -15.43 -4.68 28.29
C ALA A 154 -15.18 -4.99 29.78
N ILE A 155 -16.23 -5.33 30.53
CA ILE A 155 -16.19 -5.65 31.97
C ILE A 155 -16.16 -7.18 32.19
N ARG A 156 -16.55 -7.98 31.20
CA ARG A 156 -16.70 -9.44 31.30
C ARG A 156 -15.46 -10.22 30.85
N TYR A 157 -14.39 -9.54 30.44
CA TYR A 157 -13.09 -10.13 30.10
C TYR A 157 -12.11 -10.18 31.29
N GLU A 158 -12.61 -10.07 32.53
CA GLU A 158 -11.95 -10.65 33.71
C GLU A 158 -12.31 -12.14 33.87
#